data_AF-A0A800D9D9-F1
#
_entry.id   AF-A0A800D9D9-F1
#
_cell.length_a   1.000
_cell.length_b   1.000
_cell.length_c   1.000
_cell.angle_alpha   90.00
_cell.angle_beta   90.00
_cell.angle_gamma   90.00
#
_symmetry.space_group_name_H-M   'P 1'
#
loop_
_entity.id
_entity.type
_entity.pdbx_description
1 polymer ?
#
loop_
_entity_poly.entity_id
_entity_poly.type
_entity_poly.pdbx_seq_one_letter_code
_entity_poly.pdbx_strand_id
1 'polypeptide(L)'
;MGEDLGVQIAAYPRALMLAAVALFFFGIIPGLPKLSFFTLAAIAGSTSYFITRKKKKELHLKAMEEAKEEQVSEEPEQVETLLGVDSLELEVGYGMIPLVDASQGGDLLE
;
A
#
# COMPACT_ATOMS: atom_id res chain seq x y z
N MET A 1 23.90 12.96 -13.12
CA MET A 1 24.77 11.78 -12.91
C MET A 1 25.00 11.51 -11.42
N GLY A 2 25.76 12.33 -10.67
CA GLY A 2 25.95 12.10 -9.22
C GLY A 2 24.76 12.49 -8.35
N GLU A 3 24.05 13.55 -8.73
CA GLU A 3 22.91 14.08 -7.99
C GLU A 3 21.72 13.09 -7.95
N ASP A 4 21.46 12.43 -9.07
CA ASP A 4 20.40 11.42 -9.21
C ASP A 4 20.65 10.20 -8.30
N LEU A 5 21.92 9.81 -8.15
CA LEU A 5 22.31 8.68 -7.31
C LEU A 5 22.08 9.00 -5.82
N GLY A 6 22.40 10.22 -5.40
CA GLY A 6 22.13 10.71 -4.05
C GLY A 6 20.63 10.72 -3.73
N VAL A 7 19.81 11.18 -4.70
CA VAL A 7 18.35 11.17 -4.57
C VAL A 7 17.79 9.75 -4.49
N GLN A 8 18.32 8.81 -5.28
CA GLN A 8 17.87 7.41 -5.25
C GLN A 8 18.20 6.70 -3.92
N ILE A 9 19.40 6.94 -3.37
CA ILE A 9 19.76 6.38 -2.05
C ILE A 9 18.88 7.01 -0.96
N ALA A 10 18.63 8.32 -1.05
CA ALA A 10 17.73 9.04 -0.15
C ALA A 10 16.26 8.60 -0.28
N ALA A 11 15.85 7.99 -1.40
CA ALA A 11 14.47 7.52 -1.59
C ALA A 11 14.07 6.38 -0.63
N TYR A 12 15.05 5.73 0.00
CA TYR A 12 14.86 4.60 0.92
C TYR A 12 15.29 4.95 2.36
N PRO A 13 14.56 5.83 3.07
CA PRO A 13 14.93 6.26 4.41
C PRO A 13 15.00 5.11 5.43
N ARG A 14 14.22 4.04 5.22
CA ARG A 14 14.27 2.83 6.06
C ARG A 14 15.64 2.14 6.00
N ALA A 15 16.21 1.99 4.80
CA ALA A 15 17.54 1.40 4.63
C ALA A 15 18.62 2.28 5.27
N LEU A 16 18.50 3.61 5.11
CA LEU A 16 19.41 4.57 5.73
C LEU A 16 19.34 4.54 7.27
N MET A 17 18.15 4.31 7.84
CA MET A 17 17.99 4.14 9.29
C MET A 17 18.66 2.86 9.79
N LEU A 18 18.49 1.74 9.06
CA LEU A 18 19.15 0.47 9.40
C LEU A 18 20.68 0.62 9.36
N ALA A 19 21.21 1.32 8.36
CA ALA A 19 22.63 1.63 8.28
C ALA A 19 23.10 2.48 9.47
N ALA A 20 22.34 3.51 9.87
CA ALA A 20 22.67 4.34 11.03
C ALA A 20 22.73 3.51 12.34
N VAL A 21 21.78 2.60 12.53
CA VAL A 21 21.74 1.68 13.68
C VAL A 21 22.94 0.73 13.65
N ALA A 22 23.26 0.14 12.50
CA ALA A 22 24.44 -0.72 12.35
C ALA A 22 25.75 0.03 12.68
N LEU A 23 25.92 1.24 12.14
CA LEU A 23 27.07 2.10 12.43
C LEU A 23 27.18 2.44 13.92
N PHE A 24 26.05 2.71 14.59
CA PHE A 24 26.02 2.95 16.03
C PHE A 24 26.55 1.73 16.81
N PHE A 25 26.09 0.52 16.48
CA PHE A 25 26.59 -0.70 17.12
C PHE A 25 28.07 -0.95 16.86
N PHE A 26 28.56 -0.69 15.64
CA PHE A 26 30.00 -0.75 15.37
C PHE A 26 30.82 0.26 16.18
N GLY A 27 30.27 1.44 16.48
CA GLY A 27 30.92 2.42 17.35
C GLY A 27 31.08 1.97 18.81
N ILE A 28 30.32 0.97 19.27
CA ILE A 28 30.43 0.41 20.62
C ILE A 28 31.60 -0.58 20.72
N ILE A 29 32.01 -1.19 19.59
CA ILE A 29 33.07 -2.20 19.57
C ILE A 29 34.42 -1.59 20.01
N PRO A 30 35.07 -2.11 21.06
CA PRO A 30 36.37 -1.63 21.49
C PRO A 30 37.44 -1.94 20.43
N GLY A 31 38.34 -0.97 20.18
CA GLY A 31 39.37 -1.07 19.14
C GLY A 31 39.04 -0.32 17.84
N LEU A 32 37.80 0.11 17.63
CA LEU A 32 37.41 0.94 16.48
C LEU A 32 37.38 2.45 16.81
N PRO A 33 37.56 3.34 15.80
CA PRO A 33 37.42 4.78 15.97
C PRO A 33 35.97 5.19 16.29
N LYS A 34 35.60 5.18 17.58
CA LYS A 34 34.22 5.45 18.05
C LYS A 34 33.66 6.76 17.51
N LEU A 35 34.50 7.80 17.50
CA LEU A 35 34.11 9.13 17.01
C LEU A 35 33.65 9.09 15.56
N SER A 36 34.34 8.37 14.68
CA SER A 36 33.99 8.24 13.25
C SER A 36 32.68 7.48 13.04
N PHE A 37 32.46 6.40 13.79
CA PHE A 37 31.22 5.63 13.68
C PHE A 37 30.01 6.39 14.22
N PHE A 38 30.15 7.08 15.35
CA PHE A 38 29.05 7.88 15.90
C PHE A 38 28.72 9.10 15.04
N THR A 39 29.72 9.77 14.43
CA THR A 39 29.43 10.89 13.52
C THR A 39 28.71 10.41 12.26
N LEU A 40 29.15 9.30 11.66
CA LEU A 40 28.47 8.72 10.50
C LEU A 40 27.05 8.23 10.85
N ALA A 41 26.88 7.58 12.01
CA ALA A 41 25.57 7.16 12.51
C ALA A 41 24.65 8.37 12.72
N ALA A 42 25.15 9.47 13.30
CA ALA A 42 24.39 10.69 13.52
C ALA A 42 23.97 11.36 12.20
N ILE A 43 24.87 11.43 11.22
CA ILE A 43 24.58 12.00 9.88
C ILE A 43 23.53 11.16 9.16
N ALA A 44 23.72 9.84 9.09
CA ALA A 44 22.79 8.92 8.43
C ALA A 44 21.41 8.92 9.11
N GLY A 45 21.37 8.84 10.44
CA GLY A 45 20.15 8.87 11.22
C GLY A 45 19.38 10.19 11.07
N SER A 46 20.08 11.32 11.15
CA SER A 46 19.48 12.65 10.96
C SER A 46 18.90 12.80 9.55
N THR A 47 19.66 12.40 8.54
CA THR A 47 19.24 12.45 7.13
C THR A 47 17.99 11.59 6.91
N SER A 48 17.97 10.35 7.44
CA SER A 48 16.82 9.46 7.39
C SER A 48 15.58 10.07 8.06
N TYR A 49 15.77 10.71 9.22
CA TYR A 49 14.68 11.35 9.96
C TYR A 49 14.06 12.50 9.16
N PHE A 50 14.87 13.39 8.57
CA PHE A 50 14.37 14.50 7.76
C PHE A 50 13.59 14.02 6.52
N ILE A 51 14.09 13.00 5.83
CA ILE A 51 13.43 12.42 4.65
C ILE A 51 12.10 11.76 5.05
N THR A 52 12.09 10.97 6.12
CA THR A 52 10.88 10.30 6.62
C THR A 52 9.80 11.30 6.98
N ARG A 53 10.17 12.41 7.62
CA ARG A 53 9.24 13.49 7.98
C ARG A 53 8.62 14.15 6.74
N LYS A 54 9.43 14.41 5.69
CA LYS A 54 8.93 14.96 4.42
C LYS A 54 7.97 13.99 3.74
N LYS A 55 8.35 12.71 3.63
CA LYS A 55 7.51 11.67 3.00
C LYS A 55 6.20 11.46 3.76
N LYS A 56 6.22 11.47 5.09
CA LYS A 56 5.01 11.36 5.91
C LYS A 56 4.06 12.56 5.68
N LYS A 57 4.60 13.77 5.54
CA LYS A 57 3.81 14.97 5.24
C LYS A 57 3.17 14.88 3.85
N GLU A 58 3.92 14.43 2.85
CA GLU A 58 3.41 14.25 1.49
C GLU A 58 2.30 13.18 1.42
N LEU A 59 2.51 12.03 2.05
CA LEU A 59 1.49 10.97 2.14
C LEU A 59 0.22 11.46 2.85
N HIS A 60 0.36 12.27 3.89
CA HIS A 60 -0.80 12.84 4.58
C HIS A 60 -1.56 13.84 3.69
N LEU A 61 -0.86 14.67 2.92
CA LEU A 61 -1.51 15.62 2.00
C LEU A 61 -2.26 14.89 0.89
N LYS A 62 -1.65 13.85 0.30
CA LYS A 62 -2.31 13.00 -0.71
C LYS A 62 -3.55 12.31 -0.16
N ALA A 63 -3.46 11.72 1.03
CA ALA A 63 -4.62 11.08 1.66
C ALA A 63 -5.77 12.07 1.94
N MET A 64 -5.48 13.34 2.23
CA MET A 64 -6.52 14.38 2.38
C MET A 64 -7.12 14.81 1.04
N GLU A 65 -6.35 14.78 -0.04
CA GLU A 65 -6.81 15.10 -1.39
C GLU A 65 -7.71 13.99 -1.94
N GLU A 66 -7.30 12.72 -1.79
CA GLU A 66 -8.10 11.53 -2.11
C GLU A 66 -9.42 11.51 -1.32
N ALA A 67 -9.38 11.77 -0.01
CA ALA A 67 -10.60 11.85 0.81
C ALA A 67 -11.54 13.01 0.42
N LYS A 68 -11.00 14.08 -0.17
CA LYS A 68 -11.80 15.21 -0.66
C LYS A 68 -12.41 14.91 -2.03
N GLU A 69 -11.72 14.15 -2.89
CA GLU A 69 -12.26 13.67 -4.16
C GLU A 69 -13.39 12.64 -3.95
N GLU A 70 -13.26 11.73 -2.98
CA GLU A 70 -14.34 10.80 -2.60
C GLU A 70 -15.58 11.54 -2.09
N GLN A 71 -15.43 12.60 -1.29
CA GLN A 71 -16.56 13.41 -0.80
C GLN A 71 -17.26 14.24 -1.87
N VAL A 72 -16.62 14.54 -3.00
CA VAL A 72 -17.25 15.22 -4.15
C VAL A 72 -18.01 14.22 -5.04
N SER A 73 -17.68 12.93 -4.97
CA SER A 73 -18.39 11.86 -5.68
C SER A 73 -19.65 11.37 -4.94
N GLU A 74 -19.81 11.69 -3.66
CA GLU A 74 -21.03 11.40 -2.89
C GLU A 74 -22.02 12.59 -2.97
N GLU A 75 -22.52 12.91 -4.16
CA GLU A 75 -23.83 13.57 -4.26
C GLU A 75 -24.92 12.55 -3.87
N PRO A 76 -25.96 12.95 -3.11
CA PRO A 76 -26.91 11.99 -2.56
C PRO A 76 -27.76 11.42 -3.68
N GLU A 77 -27.53 10.16 -4.06
CA GLU A 77 -28.51 9.41 -4.84
C GLU A 77 -29.82 9.42 -4.05
N GLN A 78 -30.85 10.00 -4.66
CA GLN A 78 -32.20 10.04 -4.15
C GLN A 78 -32.63 8.63 -3.77
N VAL A 79 -33.04 8.48 -2.51
CA VAL A 79 -33.74 7.33 -1.94
C VAL A 79 -35.11 7.15 -2.58
N GLU A 80 -35.15 6.87 -3.88
CA GLU A 80 -36.28 6.33 -4.62
C GLU A 80 -35.66 5.46 -5.73
N THR A 81 -35.29 4.21 -5.49
CA THR A 81 -36.09 3.05 -5.91
C THR A 81 -35.41 1.77 -5.36
N LEU A 82 -35.60 1.46 -4.08
CA LEU A 82 -35.18 0.19 -3.45
C LEU A 82 -36.14 -0.97 -3.79
N LEU A 83 -36.40 -1.20 -5.07
CA LEU A 83 -37.10 -2.39 -5.56
C LEU A 83 -36.52 -2.82 -6.92
N GLY A 84 -35.20 -3.05 -6.96
CA GLY A 84 -34.61 -3.89 -7.99
C GLY A 84 -34.66 -5.34 -7.49
N VAL A 85 -35.37 -6.23 -8.18
CA VAL A 85 -35.40 -7.65 -7.81
C VAL A 85 -34.01 -8.24 -8.09
N ASP A 86 -33.35 -8.81 -7.07
CA ASP A 86 -32.07 -9.47 -7.24
C ASP A 86 -32.24 -10.70 -8.15
N SER A 87 -31.58 -10.68 -9.31
CA SER A 87 -31.58 -11.82 -10.24
C SER A 87 -30.63 -12.89 -9.70
N LEU A 88 -31.18 -14.08 -9.42
CA LEU A 88 -30.40 -15.22 -8.96
C LEU A 88 -29.78 -15.95 -10.17
N GLU A 89 -28.47 -16.16 -10.15
CA GLU A 89 -27.75 -16.93 -11.16
C GLU A 89 -27.48 -18.37 -10.66
N LEU A 90 -27.76 -19.37 -11.51
CA LEU A 90 -27.57 -20.79 -11.20
C LEU A 90 -26.48 -21.37 -12.11
N GLU A 91 -25.29 -21.60 -11.57
CA GLU A 91 -24.21 -22.27 -12.29
C GLU A 91 -24.36 -23.79 -12.18
N VAL A 92 -24.40 -24.46 -13.34
CA VAL A 92 -24.61 -25.92 -13.44
C VAL A 92 -23.35 -26.56 -14.04
N GLY A 93 -22.74 -27.48 -13.30
CA GLY A 93 -21.58 -28.23 -13.81
C GLY A 93 -21.95 -29.15 -14.98
N TYR A 94 -20.99 -29.41 -15.88
CA TYR A 94 -21.21 -30.16 -17.14
C TYR A 94 -21.94 -31.51 -16.98
N GLY A 95 -21.74 -32.22 -15.86
CA GLY A 95 -22.41 -33.50 -15.61
C GLY A 95 -23.91 -33.39 -15.27
N MET A 96 -24.38 -32.18 -14.96
CA MET A 96 -25.77 -31.90 -14.56
C MET A 96 -26.61 -31.32 -15.71
N ILE A 97 -26.00 -31.07 -16.88
CA ILE A 97 -26.69 -30.59 -18.09
C ILE A 97 -27.92 -31.43 -18.45
N PRO A 98 -27.86 -32.79 -18.45
CA PRO A 98 -29.03 -33.59 -18.81
C PRO A 98 -30.21 -33.47 -17.85
N LEU A 99 -29.98 -33.02 -16.61
CA LEU A 99 -30.99 -32.87 -15.57
C LEU A 99 -31.64 -31.49 -15.56
N VAL A 100 -30.97 -30.47 -16.14
CA VAL A 100 -31.50 -29.11 -16.26
C VAL A 100 -32.07 -28.80 -17.65
N ASP A 101 -31.72 -29.61 -18.65
CA ASP A 101 -32.14 -29.41 -20.04
C ASP A 101 -33.51 -30.05 -20.31
N ALA A 102 -34.54 -29.21 -20.43
CA ALA A 102 -35.91 -29.63 -20.71
C ALA A 102 -36.05 -30.42 -22.04
N SER A 103 -35.15 -30.21 -23.01
CA SER A 103 -35.15 -30.97 -24.27
C SER A 103 -34.68 -32.42 -24.12
N GLN A 104 -33.97 -32.71 -23.02
CA GLN A 104 -33.48 -34.05 -22.67
C GLN A 104 -34.25 -34.68 -21.50
N GLY A 105 -35.37 -34.08 -21.09
CA GLY A 105 -36.24 -34.58 -20.02
C GLY A 105 -35.86 -34.10 -18.62
N GLY A 106 -35.09 -33.02 -18.50
CA GLY A 106 -34.81 -32.33 -17.23
C GLY A 106 -36.00 -31.48 -16.75
N ASP A 107 -36.10 -31.29 -15.43
CA ASP A 107 -37.29 -30.74 -14.71
C ASP A 107 -37.00 -29.41 -13.97
N LEU A 108 -35.81 -28.82 -14.16
CA LEU A 108 -35.32 -27.73 -13.30
C LEU A 108 -35.62 -26.30 -13.78
N LEU A 109 -36.14 -26.13 -15.00
CA LEU A 109 -36.45 -24.83 -15.61
C LEU A 109 -37.96 -24.60 -15.85
N GLU A 110 -38.81 -25.52 -15.39
CA GLU A 110 -40.27 -25.40 -15.44
C GLU A 110 -40.84 -24.80 -14.14
#